data_AF-A0A2K2FW00-F1
#
_entry.id   AF-A0A2K2FW00-F1
#
_cell.length_a   1.000
_cell.length_b   1.000
_cell.length_c   1.000
_cell.angle_alpha   90.00
_cell.angle_beta   90.00
_cell.angle_gamma   90.00
#
_symmetry.space_group_name_H-M   'P 1'
#
loop_
_entity.id
_entity.type
_entity.pdbx_description
1 polymer ?
#
loop_
_entity_poly.entity_id
_entity_poly.type
_entity_poly.pdbx_seq_one_letter_code
_entity_poly.pdbx_strand_id
1 'polypeptide(L)' 'MTAPSRDRDPAALRFAIINLVRIAGVGFIVLGLLMTQGRILAGAPDWIAYLLIANGLADTFVIPTLLIRKWRTPK' A
#
# COMPACT_ATOMS: atom_id res chain seq x y z
N MET A 1 -4.28 -31.51 28.24
CA MET A 1 -3.95 -30.08 28.03
C MET A 1 -3.64 -29.89 26.56
N THR A 2 -4.65 -29.64 25.74
CA THR A 2 -4.49 -29.39 24.29
C THR A 2 -3.99 -27.95 24.10
N ALA A 3 -2.82 -27.79 23.46
CA ALA A 3 -2.27 -26.48 23.14
C ALA A 3 -3.27 -25.67 22.30
N PRO A 4 -3.39 -24.34 22.48
CA PRO A 4 -4.24 -23.54 21.62
C PRO A 4 -3.63 -23.56 20.21
N SER A 5 -4.30 -24.23 19.28
CA SER A 5 -4.09 -24.00 17.85
C SER A 5 -4.35 -22.52 17.64
N ARG A 6 -3.28 -21.74 17.49
CA ARG A 6 -3.37 -20.35 17.05
C ARG A 6 -3.78 -20.39 15.59
N ASP A 7 -5.04 -20.70 15.33
CA ASP A 7 -5.68 -20.47 14.03
C ASP A 7 -5.65 -18.95 13.84
N ARG A 8 -4.56 -18.46 13.26
CA ARG A 8 -4.38 -17.08 12.90
C ARG A 8 -5.42 -16.82 11.82
N ASP A 9 -6.52 -16.20 12.23
CA ASP A 9 -7.69 -15.98 11.40
C ASP A 9 -7.24 -15.31 10.09
N PRO A 10 -7.28 -16.03 8.94
CA PRO A 10 -6.74 -15.52 7.69
C PRO A 10 -7.47 -14.24 7.28
N ALA A 11 -8.70 -14.01 7.75
CA ALA A 11 -9.41 -12.75 7.56
C ALA A 11 -8.67 -11.57 8.20
N ALA A 12 -8.23 -11.69 9.46
CA ALA A 12 -7.54 -10.62 10.16
C ALA A 12 -6.19 -10.25 9.49
N LEU A 13 -5.44 -11.27 9.04
CA LEU A 13 -4.20 -11.05 8.29
C LEU A 13 -4.45 -10.33 6.97
N ARG A 14 -5.51 -10.72 6.26
CA ARG A 14 -5.94 -10.11 5.00
C ARG A 14 -6.26 -8.62 5.16
N PHE A 15 -7.05 -8.29 6.18
CA PHE A 15 -7.36 -6.90 6.52
C PHE A 15 -6.11 -6.10 6.91
N ALA A 16 -5.21 -6.67 7.70
CA ALA A 16 -3.95 -6.02 8.08
C ALA A 16 -3.09 -5.68 6.85
N ILE A 17 -2.95 -6.62 5.91
CA ILE A 17 -2.18 -6.40 4.68
C ILE A 17 -2.80 -5.29 3.82
N ILE A 18 -4.13 -5.31 3.62
CA ILE A 18 -4.82 -4.28 2.83
C ILE A 18 -4.62 -2.88 3.42
N ASN A 19 -4.72 -2.76 4.75
CA ASN A 19 -4.52 -1.48 5.43
C ASN A 19 -3.07 -1.02 5.35
N LEU A 20 -2.12 -1.93 5.54
CA LEU A 20 -0.69 -1.61 5.46
C LEU A 20 -0.29 -1.12 4.06
N VAL A 21 -0.81 -1.77 3.01
CA VAL A 21 -0.62 -1.33 1.62
C VAL A 21 -1.20 0.07 1.39
N ARG A 22 -2.42 0.35 1.89
CA ARG A 22 -2.99 1.70 1.76
C ARG A 22 -2.15 2.76 2.47
N ILE A 23 -1.70 2.48 3.69
CA ILE A 23 -0.87 3.41 4.45
C ILE A 23 0.46 3.63 3.73
N ALA A 24 1.08 2.57 3.20
CA ALA A 24 2.30 2.67 2.41
C ALA A 24 2.10 3.51 1.14
N GLY A 25 1.00 3.27 0.39
CA GLY A 25 0.67 4.04 -0.81
C GLY A 25 0.40 5.53 -0.52
N VAL A 26 -0.33 5.85 0.56
CA VAL A 26 -0.49 7.22 1.03
C VAL A 26 0.86 7.83 1.42
N GLY A 27 1.73 7.06 2.09
CA GLY A 27 3.10 7.46 2.39
C GLY A 27 3.88 7.85 1.14
N PHE A 28 3.79 7.06 0.06
CA PHE A 28 4.44 7.37 -1.21
C PHE A 28 3.88 8.63 -1.87
N ILE A 29 2.58 8.87 -1.78
CA ILE A 29 1.96 10.13 -2.28
C ILE A 29 2.52 11.32 -1.51
N VAL A 30 2.56 11.25 -0.18
CA VAL A 30 3.09 12.34 0.67
C VAL A 30 4.57 12.57 0.40
N LEU A 31 5.36 11.51 0.24
CA LEU A 31 6.77 11.61 -0.14
C LEU A 31 6.93 12.27 -1.51
N GLY A 32 6.15 11.86 -2.50
CA GLY A 32 6.18 12.48 -3.83
C GLY A 32 5.78 13.96 -3.78
N LEU A 33 4.78 14.32 -2.97
CA LEU A 33 4.40 15.73 -2.79
C LEU A 33 5.53 16.53 -2.14
N LEU A 34 6.18 15.99 -1.11
CA LEU A 34 7.35 16.62 -0.48
C LEU A 34 8.53 16.75 -1.45
N MET A 35 8.71 15.80 -2.39
CA MET A 35 9.69 15.92 -3.48
C MET A 35 9.32 17.05 -4.45
N THR A 36 8.04 17.20 -4.84
CA THR A 36 7.62 18.34 -5.71
C THR A 36 7.84 19.71 -5.05
N GLN A 37 7.83 19.77 -3.72
CA GLN A 37 8.12 20.99 -2.96
C GLN A 37 9.63 21.25 -2.79
N GLY A 38 10.51 20.39 -3.32
CA GLY A 38 11.96 20.48 -3.16
C GLY A 38 12.43 20.30 -1.71
N ARG A 39 11.58 19.81 -0.80
CA ARG A 39 11.90 19.59 0.62
C ARG A 39 12.85 18.40 0.81
N ILE A 40 12.77 17.45 -0.11
CA ILE A 40 13.56 16.22 -0.15
C ILE A 40 13.96 15.95 -1.60
N LEU A 41 15.18 15.45 -1.81
CA LEU A 41 15.71 15.13 -3.14
C LEU A 41 15.66 16.34 -4.11
N ALA A 42 16.11 17.52 -3.68
CA ALA A 42 16.07 18.77 -4.46
C ALA A 42 16.83 18.74 -5.81
N GLY A 43 17.62 17.70 -6.09
CA GLY A 43 18.27 17.47 -7.38
C GLY A 43 17.57 16.45 -8.28
N ALA A 44 16.48 15.82 -7.81
CA ALA A 44 15.71 14.87 -8.59
C ALA A 44 14.75 15.64 -9.53
N PRO A 45 14.66 15.26 -10.81
CA PRO A 45 13.78 15.94 -11.74
C PRO A 45 12.29 15.68 -11.44
N ASP A 46 11.46 16.72 -11.60
CA ASP A 46 10.06 16.76 -11.16
C ASP A 46 9.19 15.60 -11.67
N TRP A 47 9.47 15.10 -12.87
CA TRP A 47 8.75 13.95 -13.45
C TRP A 47 8.86 12.69 -12.59
N ILE A 48 9.97 12.52 -11.85
CA ILE A 48 10.14 11.39 -10.91
C ILE A 48 9.17 11.54 -9.73
N ALA A 49 9.00 12.76 -9.22
CA ALA A 49 8.06 13.02 -8.14
C ALA A 49 6.61 12.74 -8.60
N TYR A 50 6.24 13.14 -9.81
CA TYR A 50 4.93 12.81 -10.39
C TYR A 50 4.72 11.32 -10.60
N LEU A 51 5.73 10.59 -11.09
CA LEU A 51 5.66 9.13 -11.20
C LEU A 51 5.50 8.45 -9.83
N LEU A 52 6.19 8.94 -8.80
CA LEU A 52 6.08 8.40 -7.45
C LEU A 52 4.67 8.64 -6.86
N ILE A 53 4.10 9.82 -7.07
CA ILE A 53 2.72 10.13 -6.67
C ILE A 53 1.74 9.21 -7.41
N ALA A 54 1.88 9.09 -8.73
CA ALA A 54 1.02 8.23 -9.54
C ALA A 54 1.12 6.76 -9.12
N ASN A 55 2.33 6.27 -8.80
CA ASN A 55 2.54 4.94 -8.30
C ASN A 55 1.93 4.75 -6.91
N GLY A 56 2.12 5.70 -5.99
CA GLY A 56 1.49 5.64 -4.66
C GLY A 56 -0.04 5.64 -4.73
N LEU A 57 -0.61 6.38 -5.69
CA LEU A 57 -2.05 6.36 -5.97
C LEU A 57 -2.48 5.00 -6.52
N ALA A 58 -1.76 4.46 -7.49
CA ALA A 58 -2.00 3.13 -8.02
C ALA A 58 -1.91 2.07 -6.92
N ASP A 59 -0.91 2.10 -6.06
CA ASP A 59 -0.77 1.14 -4.95
C ASP A 59 -1.87 1.28 -3.90
N THR A 60 -2.34 2.51 -3.64
CA THR A 60 -3.44 2.76 -2.68
C THR A 60 -4.79 2.25 -3.18
N PHE A 61 -5.02 2.23 -4.50
CA PHE A 61 -6.32 1.86 -5.08
C PHE A 61 -6.31 0.52 -5.81
N VAL A 62 -5.30 0.25 -6.64
CA VAL A 62 -5.20 -0.94 -7.49
C VAL A 62 -4.81 -2.17 -6.68
N ILE A 63 -3.74 -2.12 -5.88
CA ILE A 63 -3.28 -3.27 -5.08
C ILE A 63 -4.39 -3.80 -4.14
N PRO A 64 -5.07 -2.98 -3.31
CA PRO A 64 -6.12 -3.50 -2.44
C PRO A 64 -7.32 -4.03 -3.24
N THR A 65 -7.65 -3.42 -4.39
CA THR A 65 -8.72 -3.93 -5.27
C THR A 65 -8.36 -5.30 -5.87
N LEU A 66 -7.10 -5.50 -6.26
CA LEU A 66 -6.59 -6.79 -6.73
C LEU A 66 -6.53 -7.83 -5.61
N LEU A 67 -6.12 -7.44 -4.40
CA LEU A 67 -6.10 -8.32 -3.22
C LEU A 67 -7.52 -8.77 -2.86
N ILE A 68 -8.48 -7.84 -2.84
CA ILE A 68 -9.90 -8.14 -2.59
C ILE A 68 -10.42 -9.10 -3.67
N ARG A 69 -10.13 -8.86 -4.95
CA ARG A 69 -10.51 -9.76 -6.06
C ARG A 69 -9.92 -11.15 -5.88
N LYS A 70 -8.62 -11.24 -5.59
CA LYS A 70 -7.91 -12.52 -5.43
C LYS A 70 -8.46 -13.33 -4.27
N TRP A 71 -8.78 -12.70 -3.15
CA TRP A 71 -9.33 -13.38 -1.97
C TRP A 71 -10.85 -13.59 -2.00
N ARG A 72 -11.56 -12.86 -2.87
CA ARG A 72 -12.99 -13.13 -3.11
C ARG A 72 -13.22 -14.39 -3.92
N THR A 73 -12.24 -14.93 -4.65
CA THR A 73 -12.43 -16.09 -5.54
C THR A 73 -12.69 -17.35 -4.73
N PRO A 74 -13.93 -17.88 -4.71
CA PRO A 74 -14.26 -19.19 -4.21
C PRO A 74 -14.51 -20.06 -5.45
N LYS A 75 -13.49 -20.73 -5.97
CA LYS A 75 -13.71 -21.77 -6.96
C LYS A 75 -13.00 -23.03 -6.51
#